data_AF-A0A285QHT4-F1
#
_entry.id   AF-A0A285QHT4-F1
#
_cell.length_a   1.000
_cell.length_b   1.000
_cell.length_c   1.000
_cell.angle_alpha   90.00
_cell.angle_beta   90.00
_cell.angle_gamma   90.00
#
_symmetry.space_group_name_H-M   'P 1'
#
loop_
_entity.id
_entity.type
_entity.pdbx_description
1 polymer ?
#
loop_
_entity_poly.entity_id
_entity_poly.type
_entity_poly.pdbx_seq_one_letter_code
_entity_poly.pdbx_strand_id
1 'polypeptide(L)'
;MITPGEPPAGIESVPHPKAVLLDTPWAELSHAYGSAEDTPTPLVGLLDDDPEVQAHALGHLQMSVLHQGSLYSSTAPVALFVAGILDHPRTSAAHESEYPWDDRARPLRAALLEWLGEIAESVGYYDDREQDPEYDDPADIAACRAARPAIHQAVAPYLSDPDPVVREAAVGAAGHLLKAPELRDRIPDAAARLRITLTASGNRRERAVAVLTLVAWAQDTSDLLTDQDPAIRACAALAPLPSADPRPTAILLEALSDPHTADHWFDAEPLPQLDGWFRFTLLHALLARTTTLEEVLDASLALMPMANDFTVERDWGPLLLRAFPDGNADEVALTDAQYRLLSAIAAKDDCWGNIGNKITWLRRAGLPTEREYFRALLTNRDRAPDF
;
A
#
# COMPACT_ATOMS: atom_id res chain seq x y z
N MET A 1 20.67 31.55 -2.96
CA MET A 1 19.45 31.82 -3.73
C MET A 1 19.59 31.08 -5.05
N ILE A 2 19.26 29.79 -5.05
CA ILE A 2 19.16 28.96 -6.25
C ILE A 2 17.73 29.13 -6.71
N THR A 3 17.51 29.67 -7.90
CA THR A 3 16.21 29.66 -8.57
C THR A 3 15.79 28.21 -8.75
N PRO A 4 14.55 27.81 -8.38
CA PRO A 4 14.07 26.48 -8.73
C PRO A 4 14.01 26.43 -10.26
N GLY A 5 14.83 25.56 -10.85
CA GLY A 5 14.75 25.28 -12.27
C GLY A 5 13.36 24.73 -12.60
N GLU A 6 12.88 24.97 -13.81
CA GLU A 6 11.72 24.23 -14.31
C GLU A 6 11.96 22.73 -14.09
N PRO A 7 10.96 21.98 -13.61
CA PRO A 7 11.09 20.54 -13.47
C PRO A 7 11.51 19.94 -14.83
N PRO A 8 12.43 18.97 -14.85
CA PRO A 8 12.89 18.35 -16.09
C PRO A 8 11.70 17.82 -16.88
N ALA A 9 11.71 18.04 -18.19
CA ALA A 9 10.68 17.51 -19.08
C ALA A 9 10.63 15.97 -18.94
N GLY A 10 9.42 15.41 -18.98
CA GLY A 10 9.21 13.96 -18.89
C GLY A 10 9.96 13.21 -19.99
N ILE A 11 10.61 12.11 -19.61
CA ILE A 11 11.26 11.17 -20.51
C ILE A 11 10.16 10.27 -21.07
N GLU A 12 9.76 10.51 -22.32
CA GLU A 12 8.64 9.79 -22.96
C GLU A 12 9.01 8.40 -23.45
N SER A 13 10.30 8.14 -23.68
CA SER A 13 10.78 6.86 -24.21
C SER A 13 11.96 6.34 -23.41
N VAL A 14 11.93 5.03 -23.11
CA VAL A 14 13.01 4.36 -22.41
C VAL A 14 14.32 4.47 -23.22
N PRO A 15 15.40 5.03 -22.64
CA PRO A 15 16.69 5.05 -23.31
C PRO A 15 17.24 3.63 -23.48
N HIS A 16 18.07 3.43 -24.50
CA HIS A 16 18.72 2.13 -24.69
C HIS A 16 19.61 1.80 -23.47
N PRO A 17 19.52 0.60 -22.86
CA PRO A 17 20.23 0.28 -21.61
C PRO A 17 21.74 0.53 -21.65
N LYS A 18 22.37 0.19 -22.78
CA LYS A 18 23.80 0.47 -23.02
C LYS A 18 24.15 1.97 -22.97
N ALA A 19 23.27 2.84 -23.45
CA ALA A 19 23.50 4.28 -23.39
C ALA A 19 23.40 4.75 -21.93
N VAL A 20 22.41 4.27 -21.18
CA VAL A 20 22.32 4.55 -19.73
C VAL A 20 23.59 4.15 -18.99
N LEU A 21 24.13 2.95 -19.26
CA LEU A 21 25.37 2.49 -18.63
C LEU A 21 26.58 3.37 -18.96
N LEU A 22 26.75 3.78 -20.21
CA LEU A 22 27.97 4.44 -20.69
C LEU A 22 27.95 5.96 -20.52
N ASP A 23 26.77 6.57 -20.65
CA ASP A 23 26.62 8.02 -20.70
C ASP A 23 26.27 8.62 -19.33
N THR A 24 25.87 7.80 -18.35
CA THR A 24 25.61 8.26 -16.98
C THR A 24 26.93 8.46 -16.22
N PRO A 25 27.17 9.63 -15.59
CA PRO A 25 28.38 9.92 -14.83
C PRO A 25 28.32 9.29 -13.42
N TRP A 26 28.37 7.96 -13.33
CA TRP A 26 28.13 7.21 -12.09
C TRP A 26 28.93 7.67 -10.86
N ALA A 27 30.18 8.08 -11.05
CA ALA A 27 31.04 8.58 -9.96
C ALA A 27 30.61 9.95 -9.39
N GLU A 28 29.76 10.69 -10.11
CA GLU A 28 29.16 11.95 -9.65
C GLU A 28 27.80 11.73 -8.97
N LEU A 29 27.22 10.54 -9.11
CA LEU A 29 25.96 10.15 -8.49
C LEU A 29 26.19 9.44 -7.17
N SER A 30 25.14 9.31 -6.38
CA SER A 30 25.14 8.69 -5.08
C SER A 30 23.99 7.69 -4.92
N HIS A 31 24.18 6.76 -3.99
CA HIS A 31 23.17 5.89 -3.42
C HIS A 31 23.36 5.88 -1.89
N ALA A 32 22.65 5.00 -1.16
CA ALA A 32 22.62 5.00 0.31
C ALA A 32 23.97 4.92 1.04
N TYR A 33 25.01 4.39 0.37
CA TYR A 33 26.31 4.13 0.96
C TYR A 33 27.43 5.00 0.39
N GLY A 34 27.11 6.02 -0.42
CA GLY A 34 28.08 6.96 -0.97
C GLY A 34 28.00 7.08 -2.49
N SER A 35 29.16 7.15 -3.14
CA SER A 35 29.29 7.24 -4.60
C SER A 35 28.69 6.01 -5.30
N ALA A 36 28.03 6.23 -6.44
CA ALA A 36 27.44 5.18 -7.27
C ALA A 36 28.38 4.65 -8.37
N GLU A 37 29.70 4.89 -8.27
CA GLU A 37 30.71 4.40 -9.23
C GLU A 37 30.69 2.87 -9.41
N ASP A 38 30.26 2.13 -8.39
CA ASP A 38 30.16 0.67 -8.38
C ASP A 38 28.85 0.13 -9.00
N THR A 39 27.80 0.95 -9.08
CA THR A 39 26.45 0.59 -9.56
C THR A 39 26.39 -0.01 -10.98
N PRO A 40 27.25 0.37 -11.96
CA PRO A 40 27.24 -0.25 -13.28
C PRO A 40 27.48 -1.77 -13.27
N THR A 41 28.24 -2.28 -12.31
CA THR A 41 28.56 -3.72 -12.24
C THR A 41 27.32 -4.55 -11.91
N PRO A 42 26.57 -4.27 -10.81
CA PRO A 42 25.26 -4.86 -10.57
C PRO A 42 24.29 -4.74 -11.74
N LEU A 43 24.22 -3.58 -12.42
CA LEU A 43 23.32 -3.41 -13.57
C LEU A 43 23.60 -4.41 -14.71
N VAL A 44 24.87 -4.68 -15.00
CA VAL A 44 25.25 -5.73 -15.96
C VAL A 44 24.94 -7.12 -15.41
N GLY A 45 25.15 -7.33 -14.10
CA GLY A 45 24.86 -8.59 -13.39
C GLY A 45 23.40 -9.03 -13.45
N LEU A 46 22.44 -8.11 -13.60
CA LEU A 46 21.03 -8.44 -13.85
C LEU A 46 20.82 -9.28 -15.13
N LEU A 47 21.76 -9.21 -16.06
CA LEU A 47 21.74 -9.94 -17.33
C LEU A 47 22.82 -11.03 -17.39
N ASP A 48 23.35 -11.46 -16.25
CA ASP A 48 24.24 -12.62 -16.17
C ASP A 48 23.46 -13.92 -16.39
N ASP A 49 24.17 -15.00 -16.77
CA ASP A 49 23.59 -16.33 -16.87
C ASP A 49 23.57 -17.05 -15.51
N ASP A 50 24.34 -16.57 -14.52
CA ASP A 50 24.38 -17.08 -13.15
C ASP A 50 23.26 -16.46 -12.29
N PRO A 51 22.31 -17.26 -11.76
CA PRO A 51 21.23 -16.76 -10.91
C PRO A 51 21.73 -16.15 -9.58
N GLU A 52 22.88 -16.57 -9.05
CA GLU A 52 23.44 -15.97 -7.83
C GLU A 52 23.92 -14.54 -8.11
N VAL A 53 24.48 -14.30 -9.30
CA VAL A 53 24.89 -12.95 -9.75
C VAL A 53 23.66 -12.07 -9.97
N GLN A 54 22.59 -12.61 -10.56
CA GLN A 54 21.32 -11.88 -10.71
C GLN A 54 20.71 -11.53 -9.36
N ALA A 55 20.73 -12.47 -8.40
CA ALA A 55 20.21 -12.27 -7.05
C ALA A 55 20.95 -11.16 -6.32
N HIS A 56 22.29 -11.20 -6.33
CA HIS A 56 23.13 -10.18 -5.74
C HIS A 56 22.95 -8.81 -6.42
N ALA A 57 22.80 -8.79 -7.74
CA ALA A 57 22.58 -7.56 -8.50
C ALA A 57 21.26 -6.86 -8.11
N LEU A 58 20.16 -7.62 -7.99
CA LEU A 58 18.88 -7.07 -7.54
C LEU A 58 18.93 -6.65 -6.06
N GLY A 59 19.59 -7.45 -5.21
CA GLY A 59 19.82 -7.11 -3.81
C GLY A 59 20.55 -5.77 -3.65
N HIS A 60 21.57 -5.51 -4.48
CA HIS A 60 22.23 -4.21 -4.52
C HIS A 60 21.27 -3.07 -4.87
N LEU A 61 20.35 -3.25 -5.84
CA LEU A 61 19.39 -2.18 -6.16
C LEU A 61 18.45 -1.88 -4.98
N GLN A 62 17.98 -2.92 -4.29
CA GLN A 62 17.09 -2.78 -3.13
C GLN A 62 17.79 -2.12 -1.94
N MET A 63 19.04 -2.50 -1.65
CA MET A 63 19.76 -2.02 -0.46
C MET A 63 20.56 -0.75 -0.69
N SER A 64 21.00 -0.47 -1.92
CA SER A 64 21.80 0.72 -2.20
C SER A 64 20.94 1.80 -2.85
N VAL A 65 20.27 1.47 -3.96
CA VAL A 65 19.64 2.45 -4.87
C VAL A 65 18.24 2.88 -4.42
N LEU A 66 17.52 2.04 -3.66
CA LEU A 66 16.21 2.34 -3.08
C LEU A 66 16.15 1.95 -1.59
N HIS A 67 17.20 2.29 -0.84
CA HIS A 67 17.31 1.90 0.57
C HIS A 67 16.15 2.45 1.40
N GLN A 68 15.26 1.56 1.86
CA GLN A 68 14.06 1.90 2.64
C GLN A 68 13.16 2.94 1.93
N GLY A 69 13.16 2.94 0.60
CA GLY A 69 12.34 3.84 -0.20
C GLY A 69 12.89 5.26 -0.39
N SER A 70 14.08 5.58 0.14
CA SER A 70 14.76 6.85 -0.14
C SER A 70 15.22 6.95 -1.58
N LEU A 71 15.08 8.13 -2.16
CA LEU A 71 15.49 8.43 -3.53
C LEU A 71 16.85 9.11 -3.55
N TYR A 72 17.72 8.64 -4.46
CA TYR A 72 19.07 9.16 -4.66
C TYR A 72 19.27 9.57 -6.12
N SER A 73 20.33 10.34 -6.37
CA SER A 73 20.70 10.78 -7.72
C SER A 73 20.96 9.63 -8.71
N SER A 74 21.28 8.42 -8.23
CA SER A 74 21.38 7.21 -9.04
C SER A 74 20.04 6.50 -9.30
N THR A 75 18.98 6.77 -8.54
CA THR A 75 17.71 6.02 -8.61
C THR A 75 17.04 6.14 -9.98
N ALA A 76 16.92 7.36 -10.52
CA ALA A 76 16.32 7.59 -11.83
C ALA A 76 17.07 6.89 -12.99
N PRO A 77 18.41 7.01 -13.15
CA PRO A 77 19.11 6.30 -14.23
C PRO A 77 19.05 4.78 -14.06
N VAL A 78 19.14 4.24 -12.84
CA VAL A 78 18.98 2.79 -12.61
C VAL A 78 17.57 2.33 -13.00
N ALA A 79 16.52 3.09 -12.65
CA ALA A 79 15.14 2.79 -13.04
C ALA A 79 14.96 2.74 -14.57
N LEU A 80 15.56 3.69 -15.30
CA LEU A 80 15.53 3.72 -16.76
C LEU A 80 16.30 2.54 -17.38
N PHE A 81 17.42 2.13 -16.78
CA PHE A 81 18.12 0.92 -17.21
C PHE A 81 17.25 -0.33 -17.02
N VAL A 82 16.67 -0.50 -15.83
CA VAL A 82 15.80 -1.66 -15.51
C VAL A 82 14.59 -1.71 -16.44
N ALA A 83 13.91 -0.57 -16.65
CA ALA A 83 12.83 -0.46 -17.61
C ALA A 83 13.25 -0.89 -19.03
N GLY A 84 14.47 -0.54 -19.44
CA GLY A 84 15.01 -0.85 -20.76
C GLY A 84 15.45 -2.30 -20.97
N ILE A 85 15.54 -3.11 -19.92
CA ILE A 85 15.92 -4.52 -20.02
C ILE A 85 14.76 -5.49 -19.76
N LEU A 86 13.55 -4.99 -19.46
CA LEU A 86 12.41 -5.85 -19.12
C LEU A 86 12.12 -6.89 -20.20
N ASP A 87 12.28 -6.55 -21.49
CA ASP A 87 12.04 -7.44 -22.63
C ASP A 87 13.22 -8.39 -22.94
N HIS A 88 14.34 -8.26 -22.23
CA HIS A 88 15.51 -9.09 -22.45
C HIS A 88 15.20 -10.55 -22.06
N PRO A 89 15.55 -11.57 -22.88
CA PRO A 89 15.18 -12.96 -22.60
C PRO A 89 15.64 -13.49 -21.24
N ARG A 90 16.80 -13.01 -20.74
CA ARG A 90 17.33 -13.41 -19.43
C ARG A 90 16.47 -12.99 -18.25
N THR A 91 15.62 -11.96 -18.39
CA THR A 91 14.69 -11.59 -17.32
C THR A 91 13.57 -12.61 -17.14
N SER A 92 13.39 -13.57 -18.06
CA SER A 92 12.47 -14.70 -17.85
C SER A 92 13.04 -15.80 -16.95
N ALA A 93 14.31 -15.75 -16.56
CA ALA A 93 14.91 -16.76 -15.68
C ALA A 93 14.26 -16.74 -14.30
N ALA A 94 14.21 -17.92 -13.66
CA ALA A 94 13.78 -18.02 -12.27
C ALA A 94 14.79 -17.29 -11.38
N HIS A 95 14.28 -16.48 -10.46
CA HIS A 95 15.02 -15.66 -9.53
C HIS A 95 14.52 -15.96 -8.11
N GLU A 96 15.48 -16.07 -7.20
CA GLU A 96 15.29 -16.13 -5.76
C GLU A 96 16.07 -14.96 -5.16
N SER A 97 15.53 -14.36 -4.09
CA SER A 97 16.18 -13.22 -3.44
C SER A 97 17.47 -13.64 -2.73
N GLU A 98 18.45 -12.73 -2.68
CA GLU A 98 19.61 -12.88 -1.80
C GLU A 98 19.21 -12.81 -0.32
N TYR A 99 18.06 -12.20 -0.02
CA TYR A 99 17.63 -11.92 1.35
C TYR A 99 16.69 -12.97 1.95
N PRO A 100 16.91 -13.37 3.22
CA PRO A 100 16.18 -14.48 3.84
C PRO A 100 14.71 -14.16 4.19
N TRP A 101 14.26 -12.91 4.03
CA TRP A 101 12.88 -12.51 4.26
C TRP A 101 12.02 -12.53 2.98
N ASP A 102 12.61 -12.78 1.81
CA ASP A 102 11.90 -13.03 0.56
C ASP A 102 12.31 -14.42 0.02
N ASP A 103 11.53 -15.44 0.34
CA ASP A 103 11.76 -16.83 -0.07
C ASP A 103 11.07 -17.19 -1.41
N ARG A 104 10.57 -16.19 -2.13
CA ARG A 104 9.76 -16.39 -3.33
C ARG A 104 10.64 -16.68 -4.54
N ALA A 105 10.35 -17.77 -5.23
CA ALA A 105 10.87 -18.06 -6.56
C ALA A 105 9.93 -17.49 -7.63
N ARG A 106 10.40 -16.53 -8.43
CA ARG A 106 9.62 -15.87 -9.49
C ARG A 106 10.49 -15.51 -10.69
N PRO A 107 9.94 -15.23 -11.89
CA PRO A 107 10.75 -14.70 -12.98
C PRO A 107 11.46 -13.41 -12.54
N LEU A 108 12.74 -13.22 -12.89
CA LEU A 108 13.48 -11.98 -12.60
C LEU A 108 12.72 -10.75 -13.07
N ARG A 109 12.02 -10.85 -14.22
CA ARG A 109 11.15 -9.80 -14.75
C ARG A 109 10.08 -9.37 -13.77
N ALA A 110 9.46 -10.30 -13.05
CA ALA A 110 8.46 -9.97 -12.03
C ALA A 110 9.11 -9.19 -10.88
N ALA A 111 10.27 -9.64 -10.39
CA ALA A 111 11.01 -8.93 -9.34
C ALA A 111 11.48 -7.53 -9.78
N LEU A 112 11.89 -7.35 -11.03
CA LEU A 112 12.24 -6.04 -11.61
C LEU A 112 11.02 -5.13 -11.76
N LEU A 113 9.86 -5.67 -12.14
CA LEU A 113 8.61 -4.92 -12.19
C LEU A 113 8.16 -4.47 -10.78
N GLU A 114 8.26 -5.35 -9.79
CA GLU A 114 8.01 -5.00 -8.37
C GLU A 114 8.91 -3.85 -7.92
N TRP A 115 10.22 -3.95 -8.18
CA TRP A 115 11.18 -2.89 -7.83
C TRP A 115 10.88 -1.56 -8.53
N LEU A 116 10.46 -1.57 -9.81
CA LEU A 116 9.98 -0.36 -10.49
C LEU A 116 8.69 0.20 -9.85
N GLY A 117 7.83 -0.68 -9.32
CA GLY A 117 6.64 -0.31 -8.54
C GLY A 117 6.99 0.35 -7.21
N GLU A 118 7.98 -0.18 -6.48
CA GLU A 118 8.51 0.40 -5.24
C GLU A 118 9.05 1.82 -5.49
N ILE A 119 9.80 2.03 -6.58
CA ILE A 119 10.21 3.39 -6.98
C ILE A 119 9.00 4.28 -7.21
N ALA A 120 8.02 3.82 -7.99
CA ALA A 120 6.83 4.61 -8.28
C ALA A 120 6.04 4.98 -7.02
N GLU A 121 5.96 4.08 -6.05
CA GLU A 121 5.40 4.32 -4.73
C GLU A 121 6.19 5.37 -3.95
N SER A 122 7.52 5.21 -3.83
CA SER A 122 8.40 6.15 -3.14
C SER A 122 8.31 7.56 -3.70
N VAL A 123 8.29 7.71 -5.04
CA VAL A 123 8.12 9.03 -5.66
C VAL A 123 6.70 9.56 -5.41
N GLY A 124 5.69 8.70 -5.43
CA GLY A 124 4.29 9.05 -5.16
C GLY A 124 4.07 9.59 -3.75
N TYR A 125 4.83 9.12 -2.77
CA TYR A 125 4.81 9.63 -1.39
C TYR A 125 5.03 11.15 -1.31
N TYR A 126 5.86 11.69 -2.21
CA TYR A 126 6.17 13.12 -2.29
C TYR A 126 5.15 13.94 -3.09
N ASP A 127 4.26 13.30 -3.85
CA ASP A 127 3.19 14.00 -4.57
C ASP A 127 2.04 14.38 -3.63
N ASP A 128 1.84 13.60 -2.56
CA ASP A 128 0.75 13.79 -1.59
C ASP A 128 1.12 14.72 -0.41
N ARG A 129 2.38 15.17 -0.31
CA ARG A 129 2.85 16.05 0.77
C ARG A 129 2.79 17.52 0.38
N GLU A 130 2.28 18.35 1.29
CA GLU A 130 2.30 19.82 1.16
C GLU A 130 3.66 20.44 1.52
N GLN A 131 4.56 19.69 2.17
CA GLN A 131 5.86 20.18 2.66
C GLN A 131 7.03 19.51 1.94
N ASP A 132 8.09 20.29 1.74
CA ASP A 132 9.35 19.84 1.14
C ASP A 132 9.94 18.64 1.91
N PRO A 133 10.57 17.68 1.21
CA PRO A 133 11.20 16.52 1.81
C PRO A 133 12.30 16.94 2.79
N GLU A 134 12.24 16.44 4.03
CA GLU A 134 13.27 16.71 5.04
C GLU A 134 14.58 15.93 4.77
N TYR A 135 14.48 14.81 4.02
CA TYR A 135 15.57 13.83 3.88
C TYR A 135 16.06 13.61 2.43
N ASP A 136 15.18 13.68 1.42
CA ASP A 136 15.53 13.41 0.03
C ASP A 136 15.75 14.73 -0.76
N ASP A 137 16.73 14.74 -1.67
CA ASP A 137 17.02 15.92 -2.49
C ASP A 137 15.87 16.18 -3.50
N PRO A 138 15.29 17.39 -3.55
CA PRO A 138 14.27 17.74 -4.53
C PRO A 138 14.67 17.45 -5.99
N ALA A 139 15.97 17.51 -6.32
CA ALA A 139 16.46 17.18 -7.65
C ALA A 139 16.31 15.69 -7.98
N ASP A 140 16.53 14.80 -7.01
CA ASP A 140 16.44 13.35 -7.17
C ASP A 140 14.98 12.92 -7.35
N ILE A 141 14.07 13.52 -6.56
CA ILE A 141 12.62 13.36 -6.73
C ILE A 141 12.18 13.83 -8.12
N ALA A 142 12.64 15.02 -8.55
CA ALA A 142 12.29 15.56 -9.87
C ALA A 142 12.80 14.67 -11.01
N ALA A 143 14.00 14.11 -10.90
CA ALA A 143 14.54 13.16 -11.88
C ALA A 143 13.70 11.88 -11.94
N CYS A 144 13.29 11.33 -10.79
CA CYS A 144 12.44 10.14 -10.76
C CYS A 144 11.03 10.42 -11.32
N ARG A 145 10.43 11.59 -11.04
CA ARG A 145 9.18 12.04 -11.66
C ARG A 145 9.32 12.08 -13.19
N ALA A 146 10.40 12.66 -13.70
CA ALA A 146 10.65 12.73 -15.15
C ALA A 146 10.82 11.34 -15.79
N ALA A 147 11.26 10.31 -15.06
CA ALA A 147 11.41 8.95 -15.59
C ALA A 147 10.09 8.17 -15.69
N ARG A 148 9.03 8.57 -14.95
CA ARG A 148 7.75 7.83 -14.87
C ARG A 148 7.10 7.52 -16.22
N PRO A 149 7.04 8.44 -17.22
CA PRO A 149 6.38 8.14 -18.49
C PRO A 149 7.06 7.01 -19.27
N ALA A 150 8.40 6.99 -19.30
CA ALA A 150 9.19 5.92 -19.89
C ALA A 150 9.05 4.60 -19.12
N ILE A 151 9.11 4.63 -17.79
CA ILE A 151 8.91 3.43 -16.96
C ILE A 151 7.53 2.83 -17.23
N HIS A 152 6.47 3.66 -17.23
CA HIS A 152 5.12 3.20 -17.56
C HIS A 152 5.04 2.59 -18.97
N GLN A 153 5.69 3.22 -19.96
CA GLN A 153 5.73 2.67 -21.32
C GLN A 153 6.34 1.26 -21.35
N ALA A 154 7.40 1.03 -20.55
CA ALA A 154 8.05 -0.27 -20.43
C ALA A 154 7.19 -1.32 -19.70
N VAL A 155 6.44 -0.90 -18.68
CA VAL A 155 5.60 -1.76 -17.83
C VAL A 155 4.30 -2.18 -18.55
N ALA A 156 3.67 -1.27 -19.31
CA ALA A 156 2.33 -1.46 -19.86
C ALA A 156 2.10 -2.76 -20.68
N PRO A 157 3.05 -3.27 -21.49
CA PRO A 157 2.88 -4.54 -22.19
C PRO A 157 2.65 -5.74 -21.26
N TYR A 158 3.21 -5.71 -20.04
CA TYR A 158 3.18 -6.83 -19.10
C TYR A 158 1.86 -6.93 -18.32
N LEU A 159 0.96 -5.94 -18.43
CA LEU A 159 -0.41 -6.04 -17.90
C LEU A 159 -1.23 -7.18 -18.52
N SER A 160 -0.76 -7.75 -19.63
CA SER A 160 -1.38 -8.87 -20.33
C SER A 160 -0.38 -10.00 -20.63
N ASP A 161 0.73 -10.05 -19.88
CA ASP A 161 1.72 -11.14 -19.98
C ASP A 161 1.05 -12.51 -19.80
N PRO A 162 1.46 -13.61 -20.46
CA PRO A 162 0.89 -14.93 -20.19
C PRO A 162 1.18 -15.47 -18.79
N ASP A 163 2.28 -15.06 -18.15
CA ASP A 163 2.64 -15.46 -16.79
C ASP A 163 1.85 -14.64 -15.75
N PRO A 164 1.03 -15.27 -14.88
CA PRO A 164 0.26 -14.56 -13.87
C PRO A 164 1.13 -13.79 -12.86
N VAL A 165 2.34 -14.27 -12.55
CA VAL A 165 3.23 -13.60 -11.60
C VAL A 165 3.79 -12.32 -12.21
N VAL A 166 4.17 -12.36 -13.49
CA VAL A 166 4.60 -11.17 -14.24
C VAL A 166 3.45 -10.16 -14.39
N ARG A 167 2.24 -10.64 -14.71
CA ARG A 167 1.06 -9.77 -14.75
C ARG A 167 0.81 -9.09 -13.42
N GLU A 168 0.82 -9.82 -12.30
CA GLU A 168 0.56 -9.25 -10.98
C GLU A 168 1.57 -8.14 -10.64
N ALA A 169 2.86 -8.40 -10.84
CA ALA A 169 3.93 -7.41 -10.65
C ALA A 169 3.74 -6.17 -11.54
N ALA A 170 3.37 -6.36 -12.81
CA ALA A 170 3.08 -5.25 -13.72
C ALA A 170 1.86 -4.42 -13.29
N VAL A 171 0.82 -5.06 -12.76
CA VAL A 171 -0.37 -4.37 -12.22
C VAL A 171 0.00 -3.56 -10.98
N GLY A 172 0.83 -4.10 -10.09
CA GLY A 172 1.39 -3.37 -8.95
C GLY A 172 2.13 -2.10 -9.40
N ALA A 173 3.11 -2.24 -10.30
CA ALA A 173 3.89 -1.12 -10.82
C ALA A 173 3.03 -0.07 -11.52
N ALA A 174 2.15 -0.49 -12.43
CA ALA A 174 1.22 0.42 -13.11
C ALA A 174 0.27 1.11 -12.12
N GLY A 175 -0.14 0.40 -11.06
CA GLY A 175 -1.00 0.92 -9.99
C GLY A 175 -0.43 2.17 -9.34
N HIS A 176 0.86 2.17 -9.01
CA HIS A 176 1.56 3.34 -8.46
C HIS A 176 1.88 4.39 -9.53
N LEU A 177 2.39 3.98 -10.69
CA LEU A 177 2.76 4.91 -11.78
C LEU A 177 1.57 5.77 -12.23
N LEU A 178 0.39 5.16 -12.44
CA LEU A 178 -0.78 5.87 -12.98
C LEU A 178 -1.51 6.77 -11.97
N LYS A 179 -1.09 6.79 -10.71
CA LYS A 179 -1.53 7.83 -9.75
C LYS A 179 -0.91 9.19 -10.09
N ALA A 180 0.25 9.20 -10.76
CA ALA A 180 0.96 10.41 -11.14
C ALA A 180 0.10 11.31 -12.06
N PRO A 181 -0.01 12.63 -11.79
CA PRO A 181 -0.83 13.55 -12.57
C PRO A 181 -0.58 13.51 -14.08
N GLU A 182 0.68 13.37 -14.47
CA GLU A 182 1.16 13.35 -15.85
C GLU A 182 0.82 12.08 -16.63
N LEU A 183 0.34 11.01 -15.96
CA LEU A 183 -0.03 9.73 -16.59
C LEU A 183 -1.54 9.42 -16.53
N ARG A 184 -2.35 10.31 -15.98
CA ARG A 184 -3.80 10.07 -15.78
C ARG A 184 -4.57 9.76 -17.06
N ASP A 185 -4.12 10.30 -18.19
CA ASP A 185 -4.70 10.05 -19.51
C ASP A 185 -4.54 8.58 -19.97
N ARG A 186 -3.62 7.84 -19.37
CA ARG A 186 -3.36 6.42 -19.66
C ARG A 186 -4.25 5.45 -18.87
N ILE A 187 -4.92 5.92 -17.81
CA ILE A 187 -5.80 5.11 -16.94
C ILE A 187 -6.90 4.36 -17.73
N PRO A 188 -7.64 4.97 -18.68
CA PRO A 188 -8.72 4.27 -19.37
C PRO A 188 -8.26 3.03 -20.15
N ASP A 189 -7.11 3.07 -20.82
CA ASP A 189 -6.56 1.91 -21.54
C ASP A 189 -6.12 0.81 -20.56
N ALA A 190 -5.39 1.18 -19.50
CA ALA A 190 -4.96 0.25 -18.47
C ALA A 190 -6.16 -0.43 -17.78
N ALA A 191 -7.19 0.35 -17.42
CA ALA A 191 -8.41 -0.15 -16.81
C ALA A 191 -9.16 -1.14 -17.72
N ALA A 192 -9.21 -0.88 -19.03
CA ALA A 192 -9.81 -1.80 -20.00
C ALA A 192 -9.08 -3.15 -20.03
N ARG A 193 -7.74 -3.15 -19.97
CA ARG A 193 -6.92 -4.38 -19.88
C ARG A 193 -7.19 -5.16 -18.60
N LEU A 194 -7.24 -4.48 -17.45
CA LEU A 194 -7.54 -5.13 -16.16
C LEU A 194 -8.93 -5.77 -16.16
N ARG A 195 -9.93 -5.13 -16.79
CA ARG A 195 -11.26 -5.72 -16.91
C ARG A 195 -11.28 -6.99 -17.76
N ILE A 196 -10.47 -7.08 -18.80
CA ILE A 196 -10.31 -8.33 -19.56
C ILE A 196 -9.76 -9.42 -18.63
N THR A 197 -8.70 -9.12 -17.85
CA THR A 197 -8.12 -10.05 -16.87
C THR A 197 -9.16 -10.52 -15.84
N LEU A 198 -10.00 -9.62 -15.31
CA LEU A 198 -11.06 -9.94 -14.36
C LEU A 198 -12.05 -10.98 -14.89
N THR A 199 -12.34 -10.94 -16.20
CA THR A 199 -13.25 -11.90 -16.85
C THR A 199 -12.59 -13.21 -17.24
N ALA A 200 -11.28 -13.18 -17.54
CA ALA A 200 -10.55 -14.33 -18.07
C ALA A 200 -9.92 -15.20 -16.97
N SER A 201 -9.51 -14.60 -15.85
CA SER A 201 -8.85 -15.32 -14.75
C SER A 201 -9.87 -15.89 -13.77
N GLY A 202 -9.65 -17.15 -13.36
CA GLY A 202 -10.35 -17.76 -12.22
C GLY A 202 -9.61 -17.59 -10.88
N ASN A 203 -8.41 -17.00 -10.89
CA ASN A 203 -7.60 -16.84 -9.69
C ASN A 203 -8.08 -15.63 -8.86
N ARG A 204 -8.45 -15.88 -7.59
CA ARG A 204 -8.93 -14.83 -6.68
C ARG A 204 -7.93 -13.70 -6.48
N ARG A 205 -6.66 -14.02 -6.24
CA ARG A 205 -5.59 -13.06 -5.92
C ARG A 205 -5.40 -12.08 -7.08
N GLU A 206 -5.22 -12.62 -8.29
CA GLU A 206 -5.03 -11.81 -9.50
C GLU A 206 -6.24 -10.88 -9.75
N ARG A 207 -7.46 -11.41 -9.58
CA ARG A 207 -8.67 -10.60 -9.70
C ARG A 207 -8.72 -9.50 -8.63
N ALA A 208 -8.37 -9.81 -7.39
CA ALA A 208 -8.36 -8.83 -6.30
C ALA A 208 -7.36 -7.70 -6.56
N VAL A 209 -6.14 -8.02 -7.00
CA VAL A 209 -5.12 -7.04 -7.41
C VAL A 209 -5.64 -6.11 -8.51
N ALA A 210 -6.30 -6.67 -9.52
CA ALA A 210 -6.92 -5.86 -10.58
C ALA A 210 -8.03 -4.95 -10.04
N VAL A 211 -8.92 -5.44 -9.17
CA VAL A 211 -10.00 -4.62 -8.57
C VAL A 211 -9.44 -3.51 -7.69
N LEU A 212 -8.48 -3.83 -6.80
CA LEU A 212 -7.85 -2.83 -5.92
C LEU A 212 -7.12 -1.75 -6.72
N THR A 213 -6.52 -2.13 -7.85
CA THR A 213 -5.87 -1.16 -8.76
C THR A 213 -6.90 -0.27 -9.45
N LEU A 214 -8.04 -0.81 -9.90
CA LEU A 214 -9.16 -0.02 -10.42
C LEU A 214 -9.72 0.96 -9.37
N VAL A 215 -9.85 0.50 -8.12
CA VAL A 215 -10.24 1.33 -6.96
C VAL A 215 -9.26 2.47 -6.76
N ALA A 216 -7.96 2.18 -6.77
CA ALA A 216 -6.90 3.18 -6.59
C ALA A 216 -6.90 4.26 -7.69
N TRP A 217 -7.35 3.93 -8.90
CA TRP A 217 -7.53 4.87 -10.02
C TRP A 217 -8.93 5.50 -10.07
N ALA A 218 -9.73 5.37 -9.01
CA ALA A 218 -11.10 5.86 -8.91
C ALA A 218 -12.01 5.41 -10.08
N GLN A 219 -11.78 4.22 -10.62
CA GLN A 219 -12.64 3.64 -11.64
C GLN A 219 -13.92 3.06 -11.01
N ASP A 220 -15.03 3.08 -11.75
CA ASP A 220 -16.31 2.56 -11.28
C ASP A 220 -16.26 1.03 -11.13
N THR A 221 -16.31 0.51 -9.92
CA THR A 221 -16.33 -0.94 -9.63
C THR A 221 -17.73 -1.46 -9.27
N SER A 222 -18.78 -0.68 -9.51
CA SER A 222 -20.14 -1.02 -9.06
C SER A 222 -20.71 -2.31 -9.67
N ASP A 223 -20.22 -2.71 -10.85
CA ASP A 223 -20.56 -3.98 -11.50
C ASP A 223 -20.03 -5.20 -10.74
N LEU A 224 -18.96 -5.03 -9.96
CA LEU A 224 -18.29 -6.09 -9.20
C LEU A 224 -18.87 -6.27 -7.80
N LEU A 225 -19.79 -5.40 -7.35
CA LEU A 225 -20.46 -5.55 -6.05
C LEU A 225 -21.38 -6.78 -5.98
N THR A 226 -21.70 -7.38 -7.13
CA THR A 226 -22.51 -8.61 -7.23
C THR A 226 -21.69 -9.83 -7.62
N ASP A 227 -20.36 -9.74 -7.56
CA ASP A 227 -19.48 -10.87 -7.87
C ASP A 227 -19.78 -12.08 -6.97
N GLN A 228 -19.60 -13.29 -7.50
CA GLN A 228 -19.82 -14.52 -6.73
C GLN A 228 -18.81 -14.65 -5.60
N ASP A 229 -17.60 -14.14 -5.79
CA ASP A 229 -16.54 -14.22 -4.79
C ASP A 229 -16.64 -13.08 -3.76
N PRO A 230 -16.80 -13.38 -2.45
CA PRO A 230 -16.89 -12.36 -1.42
C PRO A 230 -15.65 -11.46 -1.33
N ALA A 231 -14.45 -11.98 -1.61
CA ALA A 231 -13.23 -11.18 -1.59
C ALA A 231 -13.25 -10.10 -2.68
N ILE A 232 -13.77 -10.44 -3.87
CA ILE A 232 -13.87 -9.52 -5.00
C ILE A 232 -14.92 -8.44 -4.73
N ARG A 233 -16.08 -8.82 -4.14
CA ARG A 233 -17.07 -7.85 -3.68
C ARG A 233 -16.46 -6.88 -2.66
N ALA A 234 -15.72 -7.40 -1.69
CA ALA A 234 -15.08 -6.60 -0.65
C ALA A 234 -14.04 -5.62 -1.23
N CYS A 235 -13.18 -6.07 -2.15
CA CYS A 235 -12.27 -5.18 -2.88
C CYS A 235 -13.03 -4.10 -3.66
N ALA A 236 -14.11 -4.46 -4.37
CA ALA A 236 -14.90 -3.51 -5.13
C ALA A 236 -15.60 -2.46 -4.25
N ALA A 237 -16.03 -2.85 -3.05
CA ALA A 237 -16.68 -1.98 -2.07
C ALA A 237 -15.76 -0.91 -1.47
N LEU A 238 -14.44 -1.01 -1.69
CA LEU A 238 -13.46 -0.01 -1.27
C LEU A 238 -13.42 1.23 -2.19
N ALA A 239 -14.04 1.18 -3.37
CA ALA A 239 -14.14 2.34 -4.25
C ALA A 239 -14.94 3.48 -3.60
N PRO A 240 -14.67 4.76 -3.95
CA PRO A 240 -15.42 5.92 -3.49
C PRO A 240 -16.81 6.02 -4.17
N LEU A 241 -17.62 4.97 -3.99
CA LEU A 241 -18.96 4.86 -4.56
C LEU A 241 -19.98 5.74 -3.82
N PRO A 242 -21.06 6.19 -4.49
CA PRO A 242 -22.06 7.08 -3.89
C PRO A 242 -22.53 6.61 -2.51
N SER A 243 -22.65 7.53 -1.56
CA SER A 243 -23.10 7.24 -0.18
C SER A 243 -24.54 6.72 -0.13
N ALA A 244 -25.35 7.05 -1.14
CA ALA A 244 -26.73 6.57 -1.27
C ALA A 244 -26.82 5.08 -1.65
N ASP A 245 -25.74 4.46 -2.14
CA ASP A 245 -25.73 3.02 -2.41
C ASP A 245 -25.41 2.24 -1.12
N PRO A 246 -26.34 1.44 -0.59
CA PRO A 246 -26.13 0.70 0.65
C PRO A 246 -25.24 -0.55 0.46
N ARG A 247 -25.04 -1.01 -0.78
CA ARG A 247 -24.37 -2.29 -1.06
C ARG A 247 -22.91 -2.33 -0.55
N PRO A 248 -22.05 -1.31 -0.78
CA PRO A 248 -20.68 -1.36 -0.31
C PRO A 248 -20.61 -1.45 1.22
N THR A 249 -21.42 -0.69 1.96
CA THR A 249 -21.46 -0.75 3.42
C THR A 249 -21.89 -2.14 3.91
N ALA A 250 -22.91 -2.75 3.30
CA ALA A 250 -23.35 -4.09 3.65
C ALA A 250 -22.26 -5.15 3.38
N ILE A 251 -21.53 -5.04 2.27
CA ILE A 251 -20.42 -5.94 1.91
C ILE A 251 -19.25 -5.80 2.90
N LEU A 252 -18.90 -4.57 3.29
CA LEU A 252 -17.84 -4.32 4.27
C LEU A 252 -18.20 -4.90 5.65
N LEU A 253 -19.46 -4.75 6.08
CA LEU A 253 -19.97 -5.36 7.31
C LEU A 253 -19.98 -6.90 7.23
N GLU A 254 -20.36 -7.48 6.08
CA GLU A 254 -20.30 -8.93 5.83
C GLU A 254 -18.86 -9.43 5.97
N ALA A 255 -17.91 -8.79 5.30
CA ALA A 255 -16.49 -9.14 5.36
C ALA A 255 -15.93 -9.03 6.79
N LEU A 256 -16.29 -7.97 7.52
CA LEU A 256 -15.83 -7.74 8.90
C LEU A 256 -16.63 -8.51 9.96
N SER A 257 -17.63 -9.31 9.57
CA SER A 257 -18.28 -10.24 10.49
C SER A 257 -17.37 -11.42 10.86
N ASP A 258 -16.41 -11.75 10.00
CA ASP A 258 -15.33 -12.71 10.24
C ASP A 258 -14.00 -12.14 9.70
N PRO A 259 -13.39 -11.18 10.41
CA PRO A 259 -12.19 -10.49 9.95
C PRO A 259 -10.98 -11.43 9.84
N HIS A 260 -10.97 -12.51 10.61
CA HIS A 260 -9.94 -13.54 10.49
C HIS A 260 -10.01 -14.20 9.12
N THR A 261 -11.18 -14.67 8.69
CA THR A 261 -11.34 -15.22 7.33
C THR A 261 -11.02 -14.19 6.25
N ALA A 262 -11.42 -12.92 6.44
CA ALA A 262 -11.15 -11.86 5.46
C ALA A 262 -9.64 -11.62 5.25
N ASP A 263 -8.85 -11.60 6.33
CA ASP A 263 -7.40 -11.47 6.23
C ASP A 263 -6.74 -12.63 5.49
N HIS A 264 -7.37 -13.80 5.54
CA HIS A 264 -6.87 -15.03 4.93
C HIS A 264 -7.34 -15.25 3.48
N TRP A 265 -8.06 -14.29 2.88
CA TRP A 265 -8.50 -14.41 1.48
C TRP A 265 -7.34 -14.41 0.47
N PHE A 266 -6.16 -13.92 0.85
CA PHE A 266 -5.00 -13.71 -0.02
C PHE A 266 -3.69 -14.37 0.48
N ASP A 267 -3.79 -15.27 1.47
CA ASP A 267 -2.74 -15.88 2.33
C ASP A 267 -1.38 -16.29 1.75
N ALA A 268 -1.23 -16.37 0.43
CA ALA A 268 0.09 -16.61 -0.13
C ALA A 268 1.06 -15.49 0.30
N GLU A 269 0.64 -14.23 0.12
CA GLU A 269 1.43 -13.02 0.36
C GLU A 269 0.49 -11.83 0.58
N PRO A 270 0.91 -10.74 1.27
CA PRO A 270 0.17 -9.48 1.20
C PRO A 270 -0.05 -9.05 -0.26
N LEU A 271 -1.21 -8.48 -0.58
CA LEU A 271 -1.40 -7.86 -1.89
C LEU A 271 -0.58 -6.56 -1.92
N PRO A 272 0.11 -6.22 -3.02
CA PRO A 272 0.92 -5.00 -3.09
C PRO A 272 0.10 -3.71 -2.89
N GLN A 273 -1.21 -3.75 -3.15
CA GLN A 273 -2.11 -2.62 -2.92
C GLN A 273 -2.56 -2.46 -1.46
N LEU A 274 -2.23 -3.40 -0.57
CA LEU A 274 -2.68 -3.42 0.81
C LEU A 274 -1.52 -3.16 1.78
N ASP A 275 -1.70 -2.19 2.66
CA ASP A 275 -0.79 -1.90 3.76
C ASP A 275 -1.28 -2.62 5.04
N GLY A 276 -0.59 -3.72 5.36
CA GLY A 276 -0.88 -4.59 6.49
C GLY A 276 -2.03 -5.57 6.24
N TRP A 277 -2.75 -5.93 7.30
CA TRP A 277 -3.87 -6.86 7.24
C TRP A 277 -5.07 -6.26 6.48
N PHE A 278 -5.77 -7.08 5.70
CA PHE A 278 -6.89 -6.60 4.88
C PHE A 278 -8.00 -5.95 5.71
N ARG A 279 -8.25 -6.48 6.92
CA ARG A 279 -9.19 -5.91 7.90
C ARG A 279 -8.95 -4.43 8.20
N PHE A 280 -7.72 -3.94 8.15
CA PHE A 280 -7.42 -2.53 8.39
C PHE A 280 -8.00 -1.65 7.29
N THR A 281 -7.84 -2.07 6.03
CA THR A 281 -8.39 -1.36 4.87
C THR A 281 -9.92 -1.42 4.86
N LEU A 282 -10.48 -2.60 5.18
CA LEU A 282 -11.93 -2.79 5.29
C LEU A 282 -12.54 -1.89 6.38
N LEU A 283 -11.93 -1.84 7.56
CA LEU A 283 -12.41 -1.01 8.66
C LEU A 283 -12.32 0.47 8.32
N HIS A 284 -11.21 0.92 7.76
CA HIS A 284 -11.03 2.30 7.34
C HIS A 284 -12.14 2.73 6.36
N ALA A 285 -12.41 1.91 5.34
CA ALA A 285 -13.48 2.16 4.38
C ALA A 285 -14.88 2.13 5.04
N LEU A 286 -15.14 1.20 5.96
CA LEU A 286 -16.41 1.12 6.68
C LEU A 286 -16.65 2.39 7.51
N LEU A 287 -15.63 2.88 8.22
CA LEU A 287 -15.72 4.10 9.00
C LEU A 287 -15.93 5.33 8.11
N ALA A 288 -15.30 5.40 6.94
CA ALA A 288 -15.52 6.49 5.99
C ALA A 288 -16.97 6.55 5.46
N ARG A 289 -17.71 5.43 5.49
CA ARG A 289 -19.09 5.31 4.99
C ARG A 289 -20.19 5.39 6.05
N THR A 290 -19.83 5.32 7.32
CA THR A 290 -20.78 5.30 8.45
C THR A 290 -20.57 6.53 9.33
N THR A 291 -21.52 6.82 10.21
CA THR A 291 -21.44 8.00 11.09
C THR A 291 -21.56 7.66 12.57
N THR A 292 -22.27 6.59 12.94
CA THR A 292 -22.48 6.22 14.33
C THR A 292 -21.73 4.95 14.72
N LEU A 293 -21.63 4.70 16.03
CA LEU A 293 -21.01 3.47 16.55
C LEU A 293 -21.92 2.27 16.35
N GLU A 294 -23.23 2.45 16.46
CA GLU A 294 -24.24 1.39 16.30
C GLU A 294 -24.15 0.72 14.94
N GLU A 295 -23.89 1.49 13.87
CA GLU A 295 -23.73 0.98 12.51
C GLU A 295 -22.54 0.01 12.38
N VAL A 296 -21.51 0.15 13.23
CA VAL A 296 -20.25 -0.59 13.12
C VAL A 296 -19.97 -1.47 14.34
N LEU A 297 -20.86 -1.53 15.32
CA LEU A 297 -20.59 -2.16 16.61
C LEU A 297 -20.29 -3.66 16.49
N ASP A 298 -21.07 -4.39 15.70
CA ASP A 298 -20.87 -5.84 15.61
C ASP A 298 -19.56 -6.18 14.88
N ALA A 299 -19.22 -5.46 13.80
CA ALA A 299 -17.91 -5.55 13.15
C ALA A 299 -16.77 -5.15 14.11
N SER A 300 -16.97 -4.10 14.91
CA SER A 300 -16.02 -3.66 15.94
C SER A 300 -15.74 -4.76 16.94
N LEU A 301 -16.77 -5.44 17.43
CA LEU A 301 -16.62 -6.53 18.40
C LEU A 301 -15.98 -7.76 17.77
N ALA A 302 -16.28 -8.07 16.50
CA ALA A 302 -15.66 -9.18 15.76
C ALA A 302 -14.14 -8.97 15.56
N LEU A 303 -13.67 -7.72 15.48
CA LEU A 303 -12.25 -7.39 15.37
C LEU A 303 -11.47 -7.53 16.69
N MET A 304 -12.13 -7.40 17.84
CA MET A 304 -11.44 -7.34 19.15
C MET A 304 -10.58 -8.55 19.51
N PRO A 305 -10.90 -9.79 19.13
CA PRO A 305 -10.01 -10.93 19.34
C PRO A 305 -8.63 -10.76 18.69
N MET A 306 -8.54 -10.01 17.58
CA MET A 306 -7.33 -9.80 16.78
C MET A 306 -6.55 -8.52 17.18
N ALA A 307 -7.18 -7.64 17.95
CA ALA A 307 -6.63 -6.36 18.37
C ALA A 307 -5.51 -6.51 19.41
N ASN A 308 -4.51 -5.63 19.37
CA ASN A 308 -3.44 -5.56 20.36
C ASN A 308 -2.86 -4.12 20.45
N ASP A 309 -1.84 -3.93 21.29
CA ASP A 309 -1.21 -2.64 21.54
C ASP A 309 -0.27 -2.16 20.41
N PHE A 310 0.04 -3.01 19.42
CA PHE A 310 0.75 -2.62 18.19
C PHE A 310 -0.21 -2.17 17.08
N THR A 311 -1.45 -2.65 17.07
CA THR A 311 -2.40 -2.41 15.97
C THR A 311 -3.34 -1.22 16.19
N VAL A 312 -3.26 -0.54 17.34
CA VAL A 312 -4.21 0.49 17.81
C VAL A 312 -4.60 1.51 16.75
N GLU A 313 -3.62 2.02 15.99
CA GLU A 313 -3.83 3.03 14.94
C GLU A 313 -4.77 2.56 13.82
N ARG A 314 -4.88 1.23 13.62
CA ARG A 314 -5.51 0.62 12.45
C ARG A 314 -6.80 -0.15 12.76
N ASP A 315 -7.03 -0.58 14.00
CA ASP A 315 -8.24 -1.32 14.38
C ASP A 315 -9.07 -0.62 15.47
N TRP A 316 -8.63 -0.58 16.74
CA TRP A 316 -9.51 -0.17 17.85
C TRP A 316 -9.39 1.30 18.26
N GLY A 317 -8.29 1.98 17.95
CA GLY A 317 -8.15 3.43 18.15
C GLY A 317 -9.20 4.24 17.39
N PRO A 318 -9.34 4.07 16.05
CA PRO A 318 -10.36 4.75 15.26
C PRO A 318 -11.80 4.54 15.77
N LEU A 319 -12.09 3.36 16.31
CA LEU A 319 -13.38 3.03 16.91
C LEU A 319 -13.69 3.86 18.17
N LEU A 320 -12.67 4.23 18.95
CA LEU A 320 -12.84 5.13 20.09
C LEU A 320 -13.29 6.52 19.64
N LEU A 321 -12.74 7.05 18.54
CA LEU A 321 -13.16 8.36 18.02
C LEU A 321 -14.54 8.29 17.36
N ARG A 322 -14.93 7.12 16.83
CA ARG A 322 -16.32 6.90 16.41
C ARG A 322 -17.28 6.88 17.60
N ALA A 323 -16.86 6.29 18.72
CA ALA A 323 -17.65 6.21 19.93
C ALA A 323 -17.74 7.54 20.69
N PHE A 324 -16.69 8.37 20.65
CA PHE A 324 -16.55 9.63 21.37
C PHE A 324 -16.00 10.74 20.46
N PRO A 325 -16.77 11.22 19.48
CA PRO A 325 -16.30 12.24 18.54
C PRO A 325 -15.92 13.56 19.22
N ASP A 326 -16.58 13.89 20.33
CA ASP A 326 -16.35 15.13 21.11
C ASP A 326 -15.43 14.93 22.31
N GLY A 327 -14.94 13.70 22.55
CA GLY A 327 -13.89 13.44 23.53
C GLY A 327 -14.23 13.62 25.02
N ASN A 328 -15.51 13.54 25.43
CA ASN A 328 -15.92 13.69 26.83
C ASN A 328 -16.81 12.53 27.30
N ALA A 329 -16.21 11.38 27.66
CA ALA A 329 -16.95 10.25 28.24
C ALA A 329 -17.38 10.49 29.70
N ASP A 330 -16.61 11.30 30.45
CA ASP A 330 -16.81 11.49 31.90
C ASP A 330 -18.05 12.34 32.25
N GLU A 331 -18.63 13.06 31.29
CA GLU A 331 -19.79 13.95 31.51
C GLU A 331 -21.14 13.33 31.11
N VAL A 332 -21.13 12.18 30.42
CA VAL A 332 -22.35 11.60 29.82
C VAL A 332 -22.43 10.10 30.12
N ALA A 333 -23.63 9.63 30.49
CA ALA A 333 -23.89 8.20 30.65
C ALA A 333 -23.58 7.44 29.34
N LEU A 334 -22.81 6.36 29.44
CA LEU A 334 -22.45 5.54 28.29
C LEU A 334 -23.70 4.93 27.64
N THR A 335 -23.80 5.08 26.33
CA THR A 335 -24.76 4.29 25.52
C THR A 335 -24.43 2.81 25.59
N ASP A 336 -25.40 1.95 25.29
CA ASP A 336 -25.18 0.50 25.25
C ASP A 336 -24.08 0.09 24.27
N ALA A 337 -23.96 0.79 23.14
CA ALA A 337 -22.93 0.55 22.14
C ALA A 337 -21.53 0.91 22.66
N GLN A 338 -21.38 2.10 23.26
CA GLN A 338 -20.13 2.53 23.90
C GLN A 338 -19.73 1.56 25.01
N TYR A 339 -20.68 1.19 25.88
CA TYR A 339 -20.42 0.24 26.96
C TYR A 339 -19.92 -1.11 26.45
N ARG A 340 -20.54 -1.66 25.39
CA ARG A 340 -20.14 -2.94 24.78
C ARG A 340 -18.73 -2.87 24.19
N LEU A 341 -18.43 -1.82 23.41
CA LEU A 341 -17.11 -1.63 22.82
C LEU A 341 -16.03 -1.48 23.90
N LEU A 342 -16.22 -0.57 24.84
CA LEU A 342 -15.26 -0.32 25.92
C LEU A 342 -15.08 -1.56 26.80
N SER A 343 -16.14 -2.31 27.09
CA SER A 343 -16.03 -3.59 27.82
C SER A 343 -15.15 -4.60 27.09
N ALA A 344 -15.28 -4.72 25.76
CA ALA A 344 -14.45 -5.61 24.96
C ALA A 344 -12.97 -5.19 24.99
N ILE A 345 -12.69 -3.89 24.83
CA ILE A 345 -11.32 -3.34 24.93
C ILE A 345 -10.74 -3.56 26.33
N ALA A 346 -11.52 -3.32 27.39
CA ALA A 346 -11.09 -3.51 28.77
C ALA A 346 -10.77 -4.98 29.09
N ALA A 347 -11.45 -5.93 28.43
CA ALA A 347 -11.25 -7.36 28.61
C ALA A 347 -10.04 -7.91 27.85
N LYS A 348 -9.64 -7.29 26.73
CA LYS A 348 -8.54 -7.77 25.88
C LYS A 348 -7.18 -7.40 26.45
N ASP A 349 -6.51 -8.36 27.10
CA ASP A 349 -5.19 -8.15 27.74
C ASP A 349 -4.14 -7.57 26.79
N ASP A 350 -4.09 -8.06 25.55
CA ASP A 350 -3.11 -7.62 24.53
C ASP A 350 -3.24 -6.13 24.16
N CYS A 351 -4.40 -5.50 24.39
CA CYS A 351 -4.58 -4.06 24.18
C CYS A 351 -3.94 -3.21 25.30
N TRP A 352 -3.60 -3.82 26.43
CA TRP A 352 -3.09 -3.15 27.63
C TRP A 352 -1.63 -3.51 27.96
N GLY A 353 -0.86 -3.91 26.94
CA GLY A 353 0.58 -4.11 27.06
C GLY A 353 1.36 -2.80 27.28
N ASN A 354 2.69 -2.89 27.22
CA ASN A 354 3.61 -1.79 27.56
C ASN A 354 3.80 -0.76 26.43
N ILE A 355 3.16 -0.95 25.27
CA ILE A 355 3.28 -0.02 24.15
C ILE A 355 2.37 1.20 24.36
N GLY A 356 2.93 2.39 24.11
CA GLY A 356 2.28 3.69 24.36
C GLY A 356 1.27 4.15 23.30
N ASN A 357 1.13 3.44 22.17
CA ASN A 357 0.33 3.87 21.01
C ASN A 357 -1.13 4.23 21.39
N LYS A 358 -1.73 3.46 22.30
CA LYS A 358 -3.09 3.69 22.81
C LYS A 358 -3.31 5.01 23.53
N ILE A 359 -2.26 5.59 24.13
CA ILE A 359 -2.38 6.75 25.01
C ILE A 359 -2.97 7.95 24.26
N THR A 360 -2.51 8.20 23.04
CA THR A 360 -2.99 9.31 22.22
C THR A 360 -4.48 9.15 21.87
N TRP A 361 -4.90 7.94 21.49
CA TRP A 361 -6.29 7.64 21.15
C TRP A 361 -7.23 7.76 22.34
N LEU A 362 -6.85 7.17 23.47
CA LEU A 362 -7.64 7.25 24.70
C LEU A 362 -7.81 8.70 25.14
N ARG A 363 -6.74 9.51 25.14
CA ARG A 363 -6.83 10.94 25.49
C ARG A 363 -7.73 11.72 24.54
N ARG A 364 -7.64 11.48 23.23
CA ARG A 364 -8.51 12.14 22.23
C ARG A 364 -9.98 11.78 22.41
N ALA A 365 -10.27 10.56 22.86
CA ALA A 365 -11.62 10.12 23.18
C ALA A 365 -12.08 10.53 24.59
N GLY A 366 -11.25 11.22 25.37
CA GLY A 366 -11.58 11.58 26.76
C GLY A 366 -11.61 10.41 27.72
N LEU A 367 -10.87 9.35 27.44
CA LEU A 367 -10.87 8.11 28.20
C LEU A 367 -9.58 7.98 29.04
N PRO A 368 -9.66 7.35 30.22
CA PRO A 368 -8.49 7.05 31.04
C PRO A 368 -7.46 6.20 30.29
N THR A 369 -6.18 6.51 30.48
CA THR A 369 -5.07 5.81 29.83
C THR A 369 -4.61 4.56 30.58
N GLU A 370 -4.96 4.46 31.87
CA GLU A 370 -4.67 3.30 32.70
C GLU A 370 -5.86 2.35 32.75
N ARG A 371 -5.59 1.05 32.64
CA ARG A 371 -6.63 0.02 32.57
C ARG A 371 -7.56 0.00 33.78
N GLU A 372 -7.02 0.26 34.95
CA GLU A 372 -7.80 0.27 36.20
C GLU A 372 -8.85 1.38 36.19
N TYR A 373 -8.47 2.60 35.83
CA TYR A 373 -9.40 3.73 35.70
C TYR A 373 -10.37 3.54 34.53
N PHE A 374 -9.89 2.97 33.43
CA PHE A 374 -10.75 2.63 32.29
C PHE A 374 -11.84 1.61 32.67
N ARG A 375 -11.50 0.58 33.46
CA ARG A 375 -12.47 -0.39 33.99
C ARG A 375 -13.44 0.25 34.98
N ALA A 376 -13.00 1.23 35.77
CA ALA A 376 -13.86 1.92 36.71
C ALA A 376 -15.00 2.69 36.02
N LEU A 377 -14.79 3.22 34.81
CA LEU A 377 -15.85 3.82 34.00
C LEU A 377 -17.01 2.84 33.74
N LEU A 378 -16.68 1.59 33.43
CA LEU A 378 -17.67 0.55 33.11
C LEU A 378 -18.53 0.18 34.33
N THR A 379 -18.03 0.37 35.54
CA THR A 379 -18.80 0.07 36.77
C THR A 379 -19.83 1.14 37.13
N ASN A 380 -19.77 2.33 36.50
CA ASN A 380 -20.56 3.51 36.85
C ASN A 380 -21.63 3.86 35.79
N ARG A 381 -22.33 2.87 35.22
CA ARG A 381 -23.29 3.02 34.11
C ARG A 381 -24.39 4.09 34.32
N ASP A 382 -24.70 4.46 35.57
CA ASP A 382 -25.88 5.29 35.94
C ASP A 382 -25.57 6.64 36.62
N ARG A 383 -24.33 7.17 36.62
CA ARG A 383 -24.07 8.45 37.31
C ARG A 383 -24.54 9.65 36.46
N ALA A 384 -25.69 10.21 36.80
CA ALA A 384 -26.03 11.59 36.47
C ALA A 384 -24.97 12.53 37.10
N PRO A 385 -24.60 13.64 36.44
CA PRO A 385 -23.65 14.59 37.00
C PRO A 385 -24.25 15.20 38.28
N ASP A 386 -23.62 14.95 39.43
CA ASP A 386 -23.84 15.77 40.63
C ASP A 386 -23.13 17.11 40.40
N PHE A 387 -23.93 18.19 40.42
CA PHE A 387 -23.55 19.58 40.16
C PHE A 387 -22.42 20.12 41.06
#